data_AF-A0AAE1AR68-F1
#
_entry.id   AF-A0AAE1AR68-F1
#
_cell.length_a   1.000
_cell.length_b   1.000
_cell.length_c   1.000
_cell.angle_alpha   90.00
_cell.angle_beta   90.00
_cell.angle_gamma   90.00
#
_symmetry.space_group_name_H-M   'P 1'
#
loop_
_entity.id
_entity.type
_entity.pdbx_description
1 polymer ?
#
loop_
_entity_poly.entity_id
_entity_poly.type
_entity_poly.pdbx_seq_one_letter_code
_entity_poly.pdbx_strand_id
1 'polypeptide(L)'
;MAKPGYSEDSEDPVVKTAQPTIKTGREWKVVEAVDEVKECLKIKEVIGQTQTDRKGLGSCTAKWWSKAEGKEKRDMVINEIRLNEDSTRVQKAVQQPQQGQWTNWDKALQKSLAWRHFRSAFSSDQCTISSPQTQIWYDGERNRTPLVC
;
A
#
# COMPACT_ATOMS: atom_id res chain seq x y z
N MET A 1 -10.95 4.97 -29.57
CA MET A 1 -11.66 3.72 -29.17
C MET A 1 -11.58 3.61 -27.67
N ALA A 2 -12.71 3.81 -26.97
CA ALA A 2 -12.77 3.70 -25.51
C ALA A 2 -12.73 2.21 -25.12
N LYS A 3 -11.87 1.85 -24.16
CA LYS A 3 -11.73 0.47 -23.68
C LYS A 3 -12.68 0.23 -22.48
N PRO A 4 -13.31 -0.95 -22.40
CA PRO A 4 -14.35 -1.22 -21.41
C PRO A 4 -13.80 -1.32 -19.98
N GLY A 5 -14.59 -0.87 -19.01
CA GLY A 5 -14.25 -0.88 -17.59
C GLY A 5 -14.56 -2.20 -16.87
N TYR A 6 -13.99 -2.36 -15.67
CA TYR A 6 -13.89 -3.53 -14.77
C TYR A 6 -15.20 -4.24 -14.32
N SER A 7 -16.34 -3.98 -14.94
CA SER A 7 -17.68 -4.41 -14.48
C SER A 7 -18.10 -5.82 -14.94
N GLU A 8 -17.22 -6.56 -15.63
CA GLU A 8 -17.57 -7.83 -16.28
C GLU A 8 -17.98 -8.93 -15.29
N ASP A 9 -17.47 -8.88 -14.06
CA ASP A 9 -17.72 -9.88 -13.01
C ASP A 9 -18.99 -9.61 -12.19
N SER A 10 -19.79 -8.57 -12.49
CA SER A 10 -21.05 -8.30 -11.77
C SER A 10 -22.10 -9.36 -12.11
N GLU A 11 -23.04 -9.71 -11.23
CA GLU A 11 -24.18 -10.59 -11.60
C GLU A 11 -25.29 -9.81 -12.31
N ASP A 12 -25.37 -8.50 -12.07
CA ASP A 12 -26.41 -7.63 -12.63
C ASP A 12 -26.14 -7.30 -14.12
N PRO A 13 -27.07 -7.64 -15.03
CA PRO A 13 -26.91 -7.38 -16.46
C PRO A 13 -26.87 -5.89 -16.81
N VAL A 14 -27.52 -5.02 -16.04
CA VAL A 14 -27.51 -3.56 -16.24
C VAL A 14 -26.11 -3.02 -15.93
N VAL A 15 -25.50 -3.53 -14.86
CA VAL A 15 -24.14 -3.15 -14.45
C VAL A 15 -23.07 -3.67 -15.42
N LYS A 16 -23.28 -4.85 -16.03
CA LYS A 16 -22.41 -5.38 -17.09
C LYS A 16 -22.46 -4.53 -18.37
N THR A 17 -23.64 -4.05 -18.73
CA THR A 17 -23.87 -3.31 -19.98
C THR A 17 -23.49 -1.84 -19.88
N ALA A 18 -23.58 -1.24 -18.69
CA ALA A 18 -23.27 0.17 -18.48
C ALA A 18 -21.80 0.56 -18.76
N GLN A 19 -20.86 -0.40 -18.67
CA GLN A 19 -19.41 -0.26 -18.90
C GLN A 19 -18.87 1.18 -18.81
N PRO A 20 -18.80 1.76 -17.60
CA PRO A 20 -18.42 3.16 -17.44
C PRO A 20 -17.00 3.39 -17.98
N THR A 21 -16.84 4.44 -18.77
CA THR A 21 -15.51 4.84 -19.25
C THR A 21 -14.72 5.43 -18.09
N ILE A 22 -13.73 4.69 -17.61
CA ILE A 22 -12.88 5.11 -16.49
C ILE A 22 -11.86 6.13 -17.01
N LYS A 23 -11.97 7.37 -16.55
CA LYS A 23 -10.94 8.39 -16.79
C LYS A 23 -9.71 8.04 -15.96
N THR A 24 -8.75 7.36 -16.57
CA THR A 24 -7.43 7.12 -15.99
C THR A 24 -6.43 8.15 -16.49
N GLY A 25 -5.37 8.36 -15.71
CA GLY A 25 -4.33 9.32 -16.02
C GLY A 25 -3.62 9.00 -17.35
N ARG A 26 -2.76 9.92 -17.81
CA ARG A 26 -2.12 9.84 -19.13
C ARG A 26 -1.30 8.56 -19.37
N GLU A 27 -0.71 8.01 -18.30
CA GLU A 27 0.29 6.93 -18.43
C GLU A 27 -0.23 5.55 -18.04
N TRP A 28 -1.37 5.45 -17.35
CA TRP A 28 -1.86 4.15 -16.87
C TRP A 28 -3.03 3.64 -17.68
N LYS A 29 -2.84 2.48 -18.31
CA LYS A 29 -3.86 1.79 -19.08
C LYS A 29 -4.45 0.65 -18.26
N VAL A 30 -5.63 0.87 -17.71
CA VAL A 30 -6.28 -0.07 -16.77
C VAL A 30 -6.48 -1.46 -17.36
N VAL A 31 -7.04 -1.54 -18.57
CA VAL A 31 -7.41 -2.83 -19.17
C VAL A 31 -6.18 -3.69 -19.43
N GLU A 32 -5.13 -3.10 -20.02
CA GLU A 32 -3.86 -3.81 -20.25
C GLU A 32 -3.25 -4.27 -18.93
N ALA A 33 -3.19 -3.40 -17.91
CA ALA A 33 -2.63 -3.76 -16.60
C ALA A 33 -3.42 -4.86 -15.88
N VAL A 34 -4.75 -4.86 -15.98
CA VAL A 34 -5.60 -5.89 -15.38
C VAL A 34 -5.41 -7.23 -16.10
N ASP A 35 -5.31 -7.24 -17.42
CA ASP A 35 -5.14 -8.47 -18.19
C ASP A 35 -3.75 -9.08 -17.96
N GLU A 36 -2.68 -8.27 -17.95
CA GLU A 36 -1.34 -8.71 -17.57
C GLU A 36 -1.32 -9.32 -16.17
N VAL A 37 -1.99 -8.70 -15.19
CA VAL A 37 -2.06 -9.22 -13.82
C VAL A 37 -2.85 -10.53 -13.73
N LYS A 38 -3.94 -10.68 -14.50
CA LYS A 38 -4.67 -11.95 -14.58
C LYS A 38 -3.78 -13.07 -15.13
N GLU A 39 -2.95 -12.80 -16.13
CA GLU A 39 -1.98 -13.77 -16.66
C GLU A 39 -0.91 -14.11 -15.63
N CYS A 40 -0.35 -13.11 -14.95
CA CYS A 40 0.60 -13.32 -13.85
C CYS A 40 0.01 -14.21 -12.73
N LEU A 41 -1.25 -14.00 -12.35
CA LEU A 41 -1.92 -14.82 -11.33
C LEU A 41 -2.09 -16.28 -11.79
N LYS A 42 -2.38 -16.52 -13.07
CA LYS A 42 -2.42 -17.88 -13.64
C LYS A 42 -1.03 -18.52 -13.64
N ILE A 43 0.02 -17.78 -13.98
CA ILE A 43 1.39 -18.28 -13.96
C ILE A 43 1.81 -18.62 -12.52
N LYS A 44 1.48 -17.78 -11.53
CA LYS A 44 1.73 -18.06 -10.11
C LYS A 44 1.03 -19.34 -9.64
N GLU A 45 -0.17 -19.60 -10.14
CA GLU A 45 -0.89 -20.84 -9.86
C GLU A 45 -0.15 -22.07 -10.44
N VAL A 46 0.42 -21.97 -11.64
CA VAL A 46 1.23 -23.05 -12.25
C VAL A 46 2.54 -23.27 -11.49
N ILE A 47 3.23 -22.20 -11.08
CA ILE A 47 4.47 -22.28 -10.29
C ILE A 47 4.19 -22.91 -8.92
N GLY A 48 3.00 -22.66 -8.38
CA GLY A 48 2.61 -23.15 -7.07
C GLY A 48 3.10 -22.25 -5.93
N GLN A 49 2.94 -22.74 -4.70
CA GLN A 49 3.29 -21.99 -3.51
C GLN A 49 4.81 -21.94 -3.33
N THR A 50 5.40 -20.76 -3.50
CA THR A 50 6.82 -20.53 -3.25
C THR A 50 7.04 -20.14 -1.78
N GLN A 51 8.01 -20.78 -1.12
CA GLN A 51 8.41 -20.42 0.23
C GLN A 51 9.27 -19.15 0.19
N THR A 52 8.76 -18.05 0.74
CA THR A 52 9.50 -16.76 0.79
C THR A 52 10.38 -16.64 2.04
N ASP A 53 10.01 -17.31 3.13
CA ASP A 53 10.64 -17.15 4.44
C ASP A 53 11.04 -18.50 5.07
N ARG A 54 11.78 -18.48 6.17
CA ARG A 54 12.08 -19.67 7.00
C ARG A 54 10.87 -20.13 7.85
N LYS A 55 9.65 -19.98 7.33
CA LYS A 55 8.40 -20.34 8.02
C LYS A 55 8.07 -21.84 7.96
N GLY A 56 8.74 -22.60 7.09
CA GLY A 56 8.53 -24.04 6.92
C GLY A 56 7.35 -24.36 6.00
N LEU A 57 7.24 -25.65 5.64
CA LEU A 57 6.15 -26.15 4.80
C LEU A 57 4.81 -26.08 5.54
N GLY A 58 3.74 -25.66 4.86
CA GLY A 58 2.38 -25.63 5.41
C GLY A 58 2.03 -24.40 6.27
N SER A 59 2.97 -23.48 6.51
CA SER A 59 2.69 -22.26 7.29
C SER A 59 1.82 -21.22 6.57
N CYS A 60 1.66 -21.37 5.25
CA CYS A 60 1.00 -20.37 4.41
C CYS A 60 -0.13 -21.04 3.62
N THR A 61 -1.33 -20.48 3.71
CA THR A 61 -2.48 -20.90 2.94
C THR A 61 -2.46 -20.18 1.58
N ALA A 62 -2.20 -20.95 0.53
CA ALA A 62 -2.21 -20.43 -0.83
C ALA A 62 -3.65 -20.18 -1.30
N LYS A 63 -3.91 -18.97 -1.83
CA LYS A 63 -5.13 -18.65 -2.56
C LYS A 63 -4.87 -18.87 -4.04
N TRP A 64 -5.73 -19.67 -4.67
CA TRP A 64 -5.55 -20.07 -6.06
C TRP A 64 -6.53 -19.31 -6.96
N TRP A 65 -6.03 -18.84 -8.12
CA TRP A 65 -6.84 -18.07 -9.06
C TRP A 65 -8.03 -18.88 -9.58
N SER A 66 -7.83 -20.16 -9.91
CA SER A 66 -8.90 -21.06 -10.36
C SER A 66 -10.01 -21.28 -9.33
N LYS A 67 -9.67 -21.29 -8.03
CA LYS A 67 -10.61 -21.60 -6.93
C LYS A 67 -11.34 -20.39 -6.38
N ALA A 68 -10.87 -19.19 -6.68
CA ALA A 68 -11.49 -17.97 -6.20
C ALA A 68 -12.69 -17.55 -7.06
N GLU A 69 -13.62 -16.83 -6.44
CA GLU A 69 -14.84 -16.36 -7.10
C GLU A 69 -15.23 -14.95 -6.66
N GLY A 70 -15.92 -14.23 -7.54
CA GLY A 70 -16.51 -12.92 -7.27
C GLY A 70 -15.54 -11.92 -6.66
N LYS A 71 -15.82 -11.49 -5.42
CA LYS A 71 -15.01 -10.49 -4.70
C LYS A 71 -13.57 -10.95 -4.47
N GLU A 72 -13.33 -12.24 -4.21
CA GLU A 72 -11.98 -12.72 -3.92
C GLU A 72 -11.06 -12.62 -5.14
N LYS A 73 -11.58 -12.90 -6.35
CA LYS A 73 -10.83 -12.67 -7.60
C LYS A 73 -10.46 -11.21 -7.76
N ARG A 74 -11.39 -10.30 -7.49
CA ARG A 74 -11.15 -8.85 -7.57
C ARG A 74 -10.08 -8.40 -6.58
N ASP A 75 -10.17 -8.86 -5.34
CA ASP A 75 -9.19 -8.53 -4.30
C ASP A 75 -7.79 -9.06 -4.66
N MET A 76 -7.70 -10.27 -5.25
CA MET A 76 -6.42 -10.79 -5.75
C MET A 76 -5.84 -9.93 -6.87
N VAL A 77 -6.63 -9.53 -7.87
CA VAL A 77 -6.17 -8.65 -8.95
C VAL A 77 -5.68 -7.33 -8.38
N ILE A 78 -6.45 -6.69 -7.50
CA ILE A 78 -6.09 -5.40 -6.91
C ILE A 78 -4.81 -5.51 -6.09
N ASN A 79 -4.68 -6.56 -5.26
CA ASN A 79 -3.48 -6.76 -4.45
C ASN A 79 -2.25 -7.02 -5.31
N GLU A 80 -2.40 -7.79 -6.39
CA GLU A 80 -1.31 -8.07 -7.31
C GLU A 80 -0.87 -6.81 -8.07
N ILE A 81 -1.81 -5.96 -8.52
CA ILE A 81 -1.49 -4.64 -9.09
C ILE A 81 -0.67 -3.80 -8.10
N ARG A 82 -1.10 -3.73 -6.83
CA ARG A 82 -0.38 -2.98 -5.79
C ARG A 82 1.04 -3.50 -5.59
N LEU A 83 1.21 -4.83 -5.51
CA LEU A 83 2.52 -5.45 -5.36
C LEU A 83 3.43 -5.16 -6.55
N ASN A 84 2.89 -5.15 -7.77
CA ASN A 84 3.66 -4.87 -8.98
C ASN A 84 4.06 -3.39 -9.08
N GLU A 85 3.20 -2.48 -8.62
CA GLU A 85 3.56 -1.07 -8.48
C GLU A 85 4.63 -0.88 -7.40
N ASP A 86 4.50 -1.53 -6.25
CA ASP A 86 5.46 -1.45 -5.16
C ASP A 86 6.82 -2.04 -5.56
N SER A 87 6.84 -3.14 -6.30
CA SER A 87 8.09 -3.70 -6.84
C SER A 87 8.77 -2.70 -7.77
N THR A 88 8.01 -2.03 -8.64
CA THR A 88 8.51 -0.97 -9.53
C THR A 88 9.04 0.24 -8.74
N ARG A 89 8.34 0.65 -7.67
CA ARG A 89 8.79 1.74 -6.76
C ARG A 89 10.10 1.36 -6.08
N VAL A 90 10.21 0.15 -5.56
CA VAL A 90 11.43 -0.36 -4.92
C VAL A 90 12.58 -0.45 -5.92
N GLN A 91 12.34 -0.96 -7.13
CA GLN A 91 13.36 -1.00 -8.19
C GLN A 91 13.89 0.40 -8.53
N LYS A 92 13.02 1.40 -8.64
CA LYS A 92 13.43 2.79 -8.85
C LYS A 92 14.22 3.33 -7.67
N ALA A 93 13.78 3.05 -6.43
CA ALA A 93 14.49 3.48 -5.23
C ALA A 93 15.91 2.88 -5.15
N VAL A 94 16.07 1.60 -5.47
CA VAL A 94 17.39 0.93 -5.52
C VAL A 94 18.35 1.61 -6.50
N GLN A 95 17.84 2.13 -7.62
CA GLN A 95 18.64 2.86 -8.61
C GLN A 95 19.01 4.29 -8.19
N GLN A 96 18.45 4.80 -7.09
CA GLN A 96 18.68 6.16 -6.58
C GLN A 96 19.58 6.13 -5.34
N PRO A 97 20.92 6.25 -5.48
CA PRO A 97 21.87 6.00 -4.38
C PRO A 97 21.77 6.99 -3.22
N GLN A 98 21.21 8.19 -3.42
CA GLN A 98 21.04 9.19 -2.36
C GLN A 98 19.63 9.15 -1.74
N GLN A 99 18.59 9.09 -2.57
CA GLN A 99 17.18 9.13 -2.12
C GLN A 99 16.67 7.74 -1.68
N GLY A 100 17.25 6.67 -2.24
CA GLY A 100 16.93 5.28 -1.93
C GLY A 100 17.87 4.62 -0.95
N GLN A 101 18.65 5.37 -0.15
CA GLN A 101 19.58 4.78 0.82
C GLN A 101 18.91 3.81 1.79
N TRP A 102 17.63 4.02 2.10
CA TRP A 102 16.82 3.12 2.95
C TRP A 102 16.64 1.70 2.37
N THR A 103 16.93 1.49 1.08
CA THR A 103 16.88 0.16 0.44
C THR A 103 18.13 -0.68 0.71
N ASN A 104 19.23 -0.06 1.17
CA ASN A 104 20.50 -0.74 1.46
C ASN A 104 20.86 -0.59 2.95
N TRP A 105 21.13 -1.71 3.62
CA TRP A 105 21.48 -1.75 5.06
C TRP A 105 22.96 -2.01 5.34
N ASP A 106 23.83 -2.12 4.33
CA ASP A 106 25.26 -2.42 4.47
C ASP A 106 26.01 -1.37 5.31
N LYS A 107 25.58 -0.11 5.22
CA LYS A 107 26.17 1.01 5.97
C LYS A 107 25.42 1.34 7.25
N ALA A 108 24.36 0.59 7.57
CA ALA A 108 23.63 0.80 8.79
C ALA A 108 24.49 0.37 9.99
N LEU A 109 24.70 1.29 10.93
CA LEU A 109 25.40 1.00 12.18
C LEU A 109 24.67 -0.12 12.93
N GLN A 110 25.25 -1.30 12.95
CA GLN A 110 24.83 -2.43 13.77
C GLN A 110 25.07 -2.08 15.25
N LYS A 111 24.20 -1.27 15.84
CA LYS A 111 24.22 -1.03 17.28
C LYS A 111 23.70 -2.29 17.97
N SER A 112 24.50 -2.88 18.84
CA SER A 112 24.02 -3.98 19.69
C SER A 112 22.95 -3.42 20.62
N LEU A 113 21.70 -3.71 20.32
CA LEU A 113 20.59 -3.40 21.20
C LEU A 113 20.65 -4.37 22.37
N ALA A 114 21.52 -4.09 23.34
CA ALA A 114 21.55 -4.83 24.60
C ALA A 114 20.18 -4.71 25.27
N TRP A 115 19.71 -5.79 25.90
CA TRP A 115 18.38 -5.89 26.54
C TRP A 115 17.99 -4.68 27.41
N ARG A 116 18.98 -4.07 28.08
CA ARG A 116 18.84 -2.82 28.85
C ARG A 116 18.25 -1.64 28.04
N HIS A 117 18.61 -1.51 26.76
CA HIS A 117 18.13 -0.46 25.87
C HIS A 117 16.70 -0.70 25.37
N PHE A 118 16.28 -1.97 25.24
CA PHE A 118 14.89 -2.31 24.95
C PHE A 118 13.98 -2.04 26.15
N ARG A 119 14.40 -2.43 27.36
CA ARG A 119 13.60 -2.23 28.58
C ARG A 119 13.34 -0.74 28.87
N SER A 120 14.32 0.14 28.61
CA SER A 120 14.11 1.58 28.76
C SER A 120 13.10 2.15 27.76
N ALA A 121 12.99 1.60 26.54
CA ALA A 121 12.04 2.06 25.54
C ALA A 121 10.59 1.65 25.88
N PHE A 122 10.38 0.43 26.38
CA PHE A 122 9.06 -0.04 26.82
C PHE A 122 8.63 0.48 28.20
N SER A 123 9.58 0.94 29.03
CA SER A 123 9.27 1.59 30.30
C SER A 123 8.91 3.07 30.15
N SER A 124 9.10 3.62 28.94
CA SER A 124 8.73 4.99 28.57
C SER A 124 7.48 5.02 27.70
N ASP A 125 6.45 4.25 28.05
CA ASP A 125 5.06 4.66 27.77
C ASP A 125 4.71 5.84 28.70
N GLN A 126 5.32 6.99 28.43
CA GLN A 126 4.65 8.27 28.58
C GLN A 126 4.41 8.80 27.18
N CYS A 127 3.37 8.26 26.56
CA CYS A 127 2.64 8.97 25.51
C CYS A 127 1.94 10.15 26.19
N THR A 128 2.64 11.26 26.40
CA THR A 128 1.98 12.56 26.47
C THR A 128 1.81 13.01 25.02
N ILE A 129 0.61 12.82 24.50
CA ILE A 129 0.12 13.63 23.39
C ILE A 129 0.13 15.06 23.91
N SER A 130 1.25 15.77 23.74
CA SER A 130 1.26 17.22 23.84
C SER A 130 0.44 17.73 22.65
N SER A 131 -0.86 17.88 22.86
CA SER A 131 -1.70 18.75 22.06
C SER A 131 -0.94 20.06 21.86
N PRO A 132 -0.80 20.59 20.62
CA PRO A 132 -0.14 21.86 20.41
C PRO A 132 -0.99 22.92 21.12
N GLN A 133 -0.52 23.32 22.29
CA GLN A 133 -1.18 24.30 23.13
C GLN A 133 -1.17 25.60 22.35
N THR A 134 -2.35 26.02 21.90
CA THR A 134 -2.60 27.33 21.32
C THR A 134 -2.11 28.36 22.34
N GLN A 135 -0.99 29.01 22.05
CA GLN A 135 -0.52 30.15 22.84
C GLN A 135 -1.49 31.31 22.57
N ILE A 136 -2.48 31.44 23.45
CA ILE A 136 -3.27 32.66 23.55
C ILE A 136 -2.39 33.67 24.28
N TRP A 137 -1.83 34.61 23.52
CA TRP A 137 -1.18 35.79 24.07
C TRP A 137 -2.25 36.66 24.72
N TYR A 138 -2.14 36.92 26.01
CA TYR A 138 -2.86 37.99 26.68
C TYR A 138 -1.92 39.16 26.85
N ASP A 139 -1.99 40.12 25.94
CA ASP A 139 -1.45 41.45 26.14
C ASP A 139 -2.35 42.18 27.14
N GLY A 140 -1.78 42.48 28.31
CA GLY A 140 -2.33 43.46 29.21
C GLY A 140 -2.14 44.85 28.61
N GLU A 141 -3.14 45.34 27.87
CA GLU A 141 -3.69 46.71 28.00
C GLU A 141 -4.77 47.00 26.94
N ARG A 142 -5.98 47.24 27.45
CA ARG A 142 -7.04 48.14 26.94
C ARG A 142 -7.03 48.47 25.42
N ASN A 143 -7.92 47.80 24.68
CA ASN A 143 -8.96 48.38 23.80
C ASN A 143 -9.15 47.67 22.44
N ARG A 144 -10.45 47.46 22.16
CA ARG A 144 -11.16 47.51 20.87
C ARG A 144 -11.34 46.23 20.02
N THR A 145 -12.57 45.73 20.14
CA THR A 145 -13.54 45.28 19.11
C THR A 145 -13.11 44.20 18.09
N PRO A 146 -13.94 43.15 17.90
CA PRO A 146 -13.68 42.15 16.88
C PRO A 146 -13.99 42.72 15.49
N LEU A 147 -13.05 42.56 14.55
CA LEU A 147 -13.38 42.60 13.13
C LEU A 147 -13.68 41.18 12.67
N VAL A 148 -14.90 41.03 12.16
CA VAL A 148 -15.48 39.86 11.52
C VAL A 148 -14.71 39.56 10.23
N CYS A 149 -14.37 38.28 10.02
CA CYS A 149 -14.40 37.55 8.75
C CYS A 149 -14.58 36.07 9.08
#